data_AF-A0A357R4I1-F1
#
_entry.id   AF-A0A357R4I1-F1
#
_cell.length_a   1.000
_cell.length_b   1.000
_cell.length_c   1.000
_cell.angle_alpha   90.00
_cell.angle_beta   90.00
_cell.angle_gamma   90.00
#
_symmetry.space_group_name_H-M   'P 1'
#
loop_
_entity.id
_entity.type
_entity.pdbx_description
1 polymer ?
#
loop_
_entity_poly.entity_id
_entity_poly.type
_entity_poly.pdbx_seq_one_letter_code
_entity_poly.pdbx_strand_id
1 'polypeptide(L)'
;TWTMTIGALAMILVSLGQIKVQDWSAVGVVGWGGLAFSAGLAITLGYYVWTNGIQKLGSARTAIYNNLTPVTAMITSSLFLKEEIGVMQLAGAALIITGLYITRRTR
;
A
#
# COMPACT_ATOMS: atom_id res chain seq x y z
N THR A 1 0.81 16.06 -6.64
CA THR A 1 -0.44 16.72 -6.20
C THR A 1 -1.57 16.48 -7.18
N TRP A 2 -1.44 16.86 -8.46
CA TRP A 2 -2.47 16.63 -9.49
C TRP A 2 -2.93 15.17 -9.65
N THR A 3 -2.02 14.20 -9.65
CA THR A 3 -2.36 12.77 -9.72
C THR A 3 -3.15 12.29 -8.50
N MET A 4 -2.90 12.85 -7.32
CA MET A 4 -3.63 12.52 -6.09
C MET A 4 -5.04 13.12 -6.11
N THR A 5 -5.20 14.34 -6.61
CA THR A 5 -6.50 15.01 -6.72
C THR A 5 -7.42 14.31 -7.73
N ILE A 6 -6.89 13.94 -8.90
CA ILE A 6 -7.66 13.24 -9.94
C ILE A 6 -8.04 11.83 -9.46
N GLY A 7 -7.11 11.10 -8.85
CA GLY A 7 -7.38 9.78 -8.27
C GLY A 7 -8.42 9.83 -7.15
N ALA A 8 -8.36 10.85 -6.28
CA ALA A 8 -9.34 11.05 -5.22
C ALA A 8 -10.74 11.31 -5.77
N LEU A 9 -10.87 12.16 -6.79
CA LEU A 9 -12.17 12.42 -7.44
C LEU A 9 -12.76 11.16 -8.08
N ALA A 10 -11.94 10.36 -8.77
CA ALA A 10 -12.39 9.10 -9.35
C ALA A 10 -12.84 8.09 -8.27
N MET A 11 -12.09 7.97 -7.18
CA MET A 11 -12.44 7.10 -6.05
C MET A 11 -13.73 7.56 -5.36
N ILE A 12 -13.94 8.86 -5.18
CA ILE A 12 -15.18 9.41 -4.61
C ILE A 12 -16.37 9.02 -5.49
N LEU A 13 -16.27 9.22 -6.81
CA LEU A 13 -17.36 8.89 -7.75
C LEU A 13 -17.74 7.40 -7.71
N VAL A 14 -16.76 6.50 -7.67
CA VAL A 14 -17.00 5.05 -7.55
C VAL A 14 -17.59 4.68 -6.19
N SER A 15 -17.15 5.36 -5.12
CA SER A 15 -17.60 5.10 -3.75
C SER A 15 -19.04 5.60 -3.46
N LEU A 16 -19.58 6.54 -4.25
CA LEU A 16 -20.95 7.05 -4.08
C LEU A 16 -22.03 5.95 -4.08
N GLY A 17 -21.82 4.86 -4.81
CA GLY A 17 -22.73 3.71 -4.83
C GLY A 17 -22.67 2.86 -3.56
N GLN A 18 -21.48 2.75 -2.95
CA GLN A 18 -21.24 1.92 -1.77
C GLN A 18 -21.73 2.60 -0.48
N ILE A 19 -21.71 3.94 -0.42
CA ILE A 19 -22.21 4.72 0.73
C ILE A 19 -23.68 4.42 1.06
N LYS A 20 -24.49 4.10 0.04
CA LYS A 20 -25.93 3.80 0.20
C LYS A 20 -26.21 2.41 0.77
N VAL A 21 -25.29 1.47 0.59
CA VAL A 21 -25.43 0.08 1.05
C VAL A 21 -24.69 -0.13 2.40
N GLN A 22 -23.82 0.81 2.77
CA GLN A 22 -23.02 0.73 3.98
C GLN A 22 -23.86 0.98 5.24
N ASP A 23 -23.87 0.00 6.15
CA ASP A 23 -24.48 0.15 7.47
C ASP A 23 -23.50 0.87 8.41
N TRP A 24 -23.68 2.18 8.54
CA TRP A 24 -22.86 3.04 9.39
C TRP A 24 -22.98 2.72 10.88
N SER A 25 -24.06 2.06 11.30
CA SER A 25 -24.29 1.69 12.69
C SER A 25 -23.48 0.47 13.13
N ALA A 26 -23.04 -0.35 12.17
CA ALA A 26 -22.17 -1.51 12.41
C ALA A 26 -20.70 -1.13 12.61
N VAL A 27 -20.30 0.10 12.25
CA VAL A 27 -18.91 0.59 12.40
C VAL A 27 -18.70 1.08 13.84
N GLY A 28 -18.33 0.15 14.72
CA GLY A 28 -18.00 0.45 16.11
C GLY A 28 -16.75 1.32 16.28
N VAL A 29 -16.49 1.74 17.53
CA VAL A 29 -15.35 2.61 17.92
C VAL A 29 -13.99 2.06 17.44
N VAL A 30 -13.84 0.73 17.39
CA VAL A 30 -12.63 0.06 16.89
C VAL A 30 -12.43 0.29 15.39
N GLY A 31 -13.50 0.30 14.59
CA GLY A 31 -13.44 0.57 13.15
C GLY A 31 -12.99 2.00 12.86
N TRP A 32 -13.58 2.97 13.56
CA TRP A 32 -13.17 4.38 13.47
C TRP A 32 -11.75 4.62 13.99
N GLY A 33 -11.36 3.97 15.08
CA GLY A 33 -10.00 4.02 15.62
C GLY A 33 -8.97 3.45 14.65
N GLY A 34 -9.25 2.32 14.00
CA GLY A 34 -8.40 1.74 12.96
C GLY A 34 -8.28 2.65 11.72
N LEU A 35 -9.36 3.33 11.35
CA LEU A 35 -9.38 4.28 10.24
C LEU A 35 -8.52 5.52 10.56
N ALA A 36 -8.66 6.10 11.75
CA ALA A 36 -7.84 7.22 12.20
C ALA A 36 -6.36 6.84 12.34
N PHE A 37 -6.07 5.65 12.88
CA PHE A 37 -4.71 5.13 13.00
C PHE A 37 -4.06 4.91 11.63
N SER A 38 -4.76 4.28 10.69
CA SER A 38 -4.21 4.04 9.34
C SER A 38 -4.03 5.34 8.55
N ALA A 39 -5.04 6.22 8.55
CA ALA A 39 -5.00 7.48 7.81
C ALA A 39 -3.98 8.48 8.38
N GLY A 40 -3.83 8.54 9.70
CA GLY A 40 -2.88 9.42 10.36
C GLY A 40 -1.49 8.79 10.47
N LEU A 41 -1.35 7.78 11.33
CA LEU A 41 -0.05 7.25 11.72
C LEU A 41 0.64 6.47 10.59
N ALA A 42 -0.07 5.57 9.91
CA ALA A 42 0.57 4.74 8.87
C ALA A 42 1.01 5.59 7.66
N ILE A 43 0.16 6.52 7.21
CA ILE A 43 0.49 7.42 6.10
C ILE A 43 1.61 8.38 6.49
N THR A 44 1.51 9.07 7.65
CA THR A 44 2.53 10.04 8.06
C THR A 44 3.88 9.38 8.29
N LEU A 45 3.94 8.26 9.02
CA LEU A 45 5.20 7.53 9.24
C LEU A 45 5.76 6.96 7.94
N GLY A 46 4.91 6.37 7.10
CA GLY A 46 5.32 5.84 5.80
C GLY A 46 5.93 6.92 4.91
N TYR A 47 5.28 8.09 4.82
CA TYR A 47 5.78 9.21 4.02
C TYR A 47 7.05 9.82 4.61
N TYR A 48 7.14 9.91 5.94
CA TYR A 48 8.34 10.38 6.63
C TYR A 48 9.55 9.48 6.37
N VAL A 49 9.39 8.16 6.52
CA VAL A 49 10.45 7.18 6.23
C VAL A 49 10.82 7.19 4.75
N TRP A 50 9.84 7.27 3.86
CA TRP A 50 10.04 7.33 2.42
C TRP A 50 10.85 8.57 1.99
N THR A 51 10.45 9.75 2.46
CA THR A 51 11.13 11.02 2.15
C THR A 51 12.56 11.05 2.70
N ASN A 52 12.77 10.54 3.92
CA ASN A 52 14.13 10.33 4.47
C ASN A 52 14.96 9.35 3.62
N GLY A 53 14.35 8.26 3.15
CA GLY A 53 14.98 7.28 2.28
C GLY A 53 15.45 7.90 0.96
N ILE A 54 14.59 8.71 0.33
CA ILE A 54 14.94 9.45 -0.89
C ILE A 54 16.13 10.40 -0.63
N GLN A 55 16.12 11.14 0.49
CA GLN A 55 17.21 12.08 0.82
C GLN A 55 18.56 11.38 1.00
N LYS A 56 18.60 10.16 1.57
CA LYS A 56 19.85 9.44 1.83
C LYS A 56 20.34 8.59 0.65
N LEU A 57 19.45 7.94 -0.08
CA LEU A 57 19.78 6.94 -1.11
C LEU A 57 19.59 7.44 -2.56
N GLY A 58 18.94 8.58 -2.73
CA GLY A 58 18.52 9.11 -4.03
C GLY A 58 17.24 8.45 -4.53
N SER A 59 16.47 9.16 -5.36
CA SER A 59 15.15 8.72 -5.83
C SER A 59 15.21 7.40 -6.62
N ALA A 60 16.23 7.21 -7.46
CA ALA A 60 16.36 6.04 -8.33
C ALA A 60 16.60 4.73 -7.55
N ARG A 61 17.42 4.75 -6.50
CA ARG A 61 17.63 3.55 -5.66
C ARG A 61 16.42 3.27 -4.78
N THR A 62 15.79 4.32 -4.24
CA THR A 62 14.62 4.21 -3.37
C THR A 62 13.39 3.68 -4.13
N ALA A 63 13.21 4.08 -5.39
CA ALA A 63 12.14 3.58 -6.26
C ALA A 63 12.22 2.06 -6.52
N ILE A 64 13.44 1.52 -6.64
CA ILE A 64 13.64 0.06 -6.81
C ILE A 64 13.15 -0.69 -5.57
N TYR A 65 13.36 -0.16 -4.36
CA TYR A 65 12.85 -0.76 -3.12
C TYR A 65 11.33 -0.69 -3.00
N ASN A 66 10.66 0.26 -3.66
CA ASN A 66 9.20 0.33 -3.65
C ASN A 66 8.56 -0.90 -4.34
N ASN A 67 9.27 -1.55 -5.27
CA ASN A 67 8.79 -2.81 -5.84
C ASN A 67 8.73 -3.95 -4.81
N LEU A 68 9.48 -3.87 -3.70
CA LEU A 68 9.40 -4.84 -2.60
C LEU A 68 8.24 -4.55 -1.64
N THR A 69 7.60 -3.38 -1.72
CA THR A 69 6.43 -3.03 -0.91
C THR A 69 5.32 -4.09 -1.01
N PRO A 70 4.88 -4.55 -2.19
CA PRO A 70 3.87 -5.61 -2.29
C PRO A 70 4.28 -6.93 -1.61
N VAL A 71 5.56 -7.33 -1.70
CA VAL A 71 6.05 -8.56 -1.07
C VAL A 71 6.06 -8.42 0.46
N THR A 72 6.54 -7.29 0.98
CA THR A 72 6.55 -7.02 2.41
C THR A 72 5.14 -6.85 2.98
N ALA A 73 4.22 -6.22 2.23
CA ALA A 73 2.81 -6.13 2.57
C ALA A 73 2.15 -7.51 2.65
N MET A 74 2.41 -8.40 1.66
CA MET A 74 1.92 -9.79 1.68
C MET A 74 2.41 -10.56 2.91
N ILE A 75 3.71 -10.49 3.23
CA ILE A 75 4.28 -11.15 4.41
C ILE A 75 3.66 -10.61 5.70
N THR A 76 3.54 -9.29 5.79
CA THR A 76 2.96 -8.61 6.97
C THR A 76 1.47 -8.94 7.13
N SER A 77 0.69 -8.98 6.04
CA SER A 77 -0.73 -9.36 6.08
C SER A 77 -0.90 -10.79 6.56
N SER A 78 -0.09 -11.72 6.03
CA SER A 78 -0.13 -13.11 6.49
C SER A 78 0.27 -13.27 7.97
N LEU A 79 1.26 -12.51 8.45
CA LEU A 79 1.70 -12.58 9.85
C LEU A 79 0.70 -11.95 10.83
N PHE A 80 0.16 -10.77 10.51
CA PHE A 80 -0.68 -9.99 11.43
C PHE A 80 -2.18 -10.27 11.27
N LEU A 81 -2.68 -10.41 10.04
CA LEU A 81 -4.09 -10.68 9.75
C LEU A 81 -4.38 -12.19 9.62
N LYS A 82 -3.35 -13.05 9.59
CA LYS A 82 -3.47 -14.51 9.38
C LYS A 82 -4.22 -14.87 8.09
N GLU A 83 -4.13 -14.00 7.08
CA GLU A 83 -4.68 -14.27 5.75
C GLU A 83 -3.89 -15.39 5.06
N GLU A 84 -4.63 -16.29 4.39
CA GLU A 84 -4.02 -17.32 3.57
C GLU A 84 -3.41 -16.69 2.30
N ILE A 85 -2.12 -16.93 2.10
CA ILE A 85 -1.42 -16.46 0.92
C ILE A 85 -1.88 -17.27 -0.28
N GLY A 86 -2.68 -16.66 -1.15
CA GLY A 86 -3.18 -17.29 -2.36
C GLY A 86 -2.07 -17.54 -3.40
N VAL A 87 -2.28 -18.55 -4.26
CA VAL A 87 -1.35 -18.89 -5.35
C VAL A 87 -1.06 -17.70 -6.26
N MET A 88 -2.04 -16.81 -6.46
CA MET A 88 -1.88 -15.61 -7.29
C MET A 88 -0.99 -14.53 -6.64
N GLN A 89 -1.00 -14.42 -5.30
CA GLN A 89 -0.07 -13.55 -4.57
C GLN A 89 1.37 -14.07 -4.67
N LEU A 90 1.56 -15.38 -4.59
CA LEU A 90 2.87 -16.02 -4.80
C LEU A 90 3.40 -15.78 -6.23
N ALA A 91 2.54 -15.92 -7.24
CA ALA A 91 2.91 -15.62 -8.63
C ALA A 91 3.31 -14.15 -8.82
N GLY A 92 2.56 -13.22 -8.20
CA GLY A 92 2.91 -11.79 -8.17
C GLY A 92 4.26 -11.54 -7.49
N ALA A 93 4.51 -12.15 -6.34
CA ALA A 93 5.79 -12.04 -5.63
C ALA A 93 6.96 -12.58 -6.47
N ALA A 94 6.78 -13.71 -7.15
CA ALA A 94 7.78 -14.27 -8.05
C ALA A 94 8.09 -13.34 -9.24
N LEU A 95 7.06 -12.73 -9.85
CA LEU A 95 7.23 -11.75 -10.91
C LEU A 95 8.01 -10.52 -10.46
N ILE A 96 7.70 -9.99 -9.27
CA ILE A 96 8.40 -8.84 -8.68
C ILE A 96 9.89 -9.17 -8.47
N ILE A 97 10.19 -10.31 -7.85
CA ILE A 97 11.57 -10.72 -7.58
C ILE A 97 12.34 -10.92 -8.90
N THR A 98 11.72 -11.55 -9.88
CA THR A 98 12.31 -11.80 -11.20
C THR A 98 12.59 -10.48 -11.94
N GLY A 99 11.62 -9.56 -11.95
CA GLY A 99 11.78 -8.22 -12.54
C GLY A 99 12.90 -7.43 -11.87
N LEU A 100 12.98 -7.48 -10.54
CA LEU A 100 14.04 -6.82 -9.77
C LEU A 100 15.42 -7.39 -10.11
N TYR A 101 15.52 -8.71 -10.24
CA TYR A 101 16.75 -9.40 -10.60
C TYR A 101 17.24 -8.99 -11.99
N ILE A 102 16.34 -8.93 -12.97
CA ILE A 102 16.65 -8.48 -14.34
C ILE A 102 17.12 -7.02 -14.32
N THR A 103 16.35 -6.11 -13.70
CA THR A 103 16.72 -4.68 -13.66
C THR A 103 18.04 -4.43 -12.95
N ARG A 104 18.38 -5.20 -11.91
CA ARG A 104 19.68 -5.09 -11.25
C ARG A 104 20.83 -5.61 -12.09
N ARG A 105 20.60 -6.59 -12.98
CA ARG A 105 21.64 -7.17 -13.85
C ARG A 105 21.94 -6.33 -15.09
N THR A 106 21.00 -5.49 -15.52
CA THR A 106 21.15 -4.63 -16.71
C THR A 106 21.81 -3.27 -16.39
N ARG A 107 22.23 -3.04 -15.15
CA ARG A 107 23.09 -1.92 -14.74
C ARG A 107 24.50 -2.40 -14.47
#